data_AF-A0A1G7ACP7-F1
#
_entry.id   AF-A0A1G7ACP7-F1
#
_cell.length_a   1.000
_cell.length_b   1.000
_cell.length_c   1.000
_cell.angle_alpha   90.00
_cell.angle_beta   90.00
_cell.angle_gamma   90.00
#
_symmetry.space_group_name_H-M   'P 1'
#
loop_
_entity.id
_entity.type
_entity.pdbx_description
1 polymer ?
#
loop_
_entity_poly.entity_id
_entity_poly.type
_entity_poly.pdbx_seq_one_letter_code
_entity_poly.pdbx_strand_id
1 'polypeptide(L)'
;MSRPRWIAIGALALLLAVAPFVPRGGDDDDGAITPSGRQQYDARPAATAGLGRVTPEAASEIERVLAETPPVTARATPAALAGALTRCAEFEGQRYCLGTGWTTDSEADVRGRVATAARQAAVTARRSAVETTGDLDTAARLERTAALPAARRTALERAELTAAARSVAKVWLLRHELQGVPLPNGFLRRHPEARATAGAPTTKAATYPASARVLRASQVSSQIRTYWCGPTAMQMIAWGWRGEKAAQSRWARRLGTTTSGTAISSMVSTINATTGWDRPDRAGPYVVLDIGDWSFRQWSSLLKRHVADYRAPVVLHPILLKRYYPYLDDDASGHFQVGRGYRQRPGGPLAISYFEPWDQQRFDPSEPYVERVQWRSAYKSYRANLAHPHQNIGV
;
A
#
# COMPACT_ATOMS: atom_id res chain seq x y z
N MET A 1 15.83 -70.97 -18.83
CA MET A 1 16.34 -70.16 -19.96
C MET A 1 15.16 -69.45 -20.60
N SER A 2 15.11 -68.17 -20.97
CA SER A 2 15.79 -66.93 -20.59
C SER A 2 15.17 -65.81 -21.44
N ARG A 3 14.52 -64.84 -20.77
CA ARG A 3 14.34 -63.39 -21.09
C ARG A 3 13.64 -62.99 -22.43
N PRO A 4 12.70 -62.02 -22.35
CA PRO A 4 13.11 -60.61 -22.40
C PRO A 4 12.43 -59.72 -21.36
N ARG A 5 13.21 -59.22 -20.39
CA ARG A 5 12.87 -58.15 -19.43
C ARG A 5 13.88 -56.98 -19.50
N TRP A 6 14.34 -56.62 -20.70
CA TRP A 6 15.46 -55.68 -20.89
C TRP A 6 15.12 -54.38 -21.63
N ILE A 7 13.85 -54.08 -21.88
CA ILE A 7 13.47 -52.82 -22.55
C ILE A 7 12.96 -51.75 -21.55
N ALA A 8 12.51 -52.14 -20.35
CA ALA A 8 11.93 -51.20 -19.38
C ALA A 8 12.94 -50.45 -18.49
N ILE A 9 14.23 -50.79 -18.51
CA ILE A 9 15.26 -50.13 -17.67
C ILE A 9 16.08 -49.09 -18.48
N GLY A 10 16.12 -49.21 -19.81
CA GLY A 10 16.86 -48.27 -20.66
C GLY A 10 16.24 -46.87 -20.77
N ALA A 11 14.91 -46.76 -20.63
CA ALA A 11 14.21 -45.46 -20.70
C ALA A 11 14.28 -44.65 -19.39
N LEU A 12 14.51 -45.30 -18.24
CA LEU A 12 14.60 -44.63 -16.94
C LEU A 12 16.04 -44.16 -16.63
N ALA A 13 17.05 -44.81 -17.21
CA ALA A 13 18.45 -44.40 -17.08
C ALA A 13 18.81 -43.21 -18.00
N LEU A 14 18.11 -43.03 -19.13
CA LEU A 14 18.35 -41.90 -20.03
C LEU A 14 17.70 -40.58 -19.56
N LEU A 15 16.65 -40.65 -18.72
CA LEU A 15 16.02 -39.47 -18.11
C LEU A 15 16.75 -38.95 -16.86
N LEU A 16 17.65 -39.75 -16.27
CA LEU A 16 18.50 -39.34 -15.15
C LEU A 16 19.87 -38.78 -15.58
N ALA A 17 20.22 -38.85 -16.87
CA ALA A 17 21.51 -38.38 -17.40
C ALA A 17 21.45 -36.98 -18.07
N VAL A 18 20.28 -36.36 -18.20
CA VAL A 18 20.11 -35.00 -18.80
C VAL A 18 19.72 -33.95 -17.75
N ALA A 19 19.79 -34.30 -16.46
CA ALA A 19 19.42 -33.42 -15.35
C ALA A 19 20.57 -32.63 -14.65
N PRO A 20 21.63 -32.14 -15.34
CA PRO A 20 22.43 -31.04 -14.81
C PRO A 20 22.26 -29.70 -15.57
N PHE A 21 21.36 -29.59 -16.56
CA PHE A 21 21.21 -28.36 -17.37
C PHE A 21 19.87 -27.64 -17.25
N VAL A 22 19.09 -27.91 -16.20
CA VAL A 22 17.99 -27.01 -15.79
C VAL A 22 18.55 -26.03 -14.76
N PRO A 23 18.59 -24.71 -15.03
CA PRO A 23 18.97 -23.73 -14.03
C PRO A 23 17.97 -23.79 -12.88
N ARG A 24 18.34 -24.49 -11.80
CA ARG A 24 17.72 -24.29 -10.50
C ARG A 24 18.13 -22.89 -10.09
N GLY A 25 17.21 -21.92 -10.19
CA GLY A 25 17.38 -20.57 -9.66
C GLY A 25 17.37 -20.61 -8.13
N GLY A 26 18.43 -21.17 -7.56
CA GLY A 26 18.79 -21.07 -6.16
C GLY A 26 20.04 -20.21 -6.07
N ASP A 27 19.87 -18.90 -6.28
CA ASP A 27 20.82 -17.93 -5.73
C ASP A 27 20.39 -17.66 -4.28
N ASP A 28 20.53 -18.69 -3.43
CA ASP A 28 20.84 -18.48 -2.02
C ASP A 28 22.31 -18.09 -1.96
N ASP A 29 22.57 -16.86 -2.40
CA ASP A 29 23.73 -16.12 -1.94
C ASP A 29 23.22 -15.18 -0.85
N ASP A 30 23.53 -15.54 0.39
CA ASP A 30 23.75 -14.62 1.51
C ASP A 30 24.91 -13.65 1.17
N GLY A 31 24.82 -13.01 0.01
CA GLY A 31 25.73 -12.02 -0.49
C GLY A 31 25.55 -10.77 0.33
N ALA A 32 26.33 -10.65 1.40
CA ALA A 32 26.89 -9.38 1.79
C ALA A 32 27.46 -8.73 0.54
N ILE A 33 26.68 -7.85 -0.10
CA ILE A 33 27.13 -7.05 -1.22
C ILE A 33 28.19 -6.12 -0.66
N THR A 34 29.45 -6.49 -0.84
CA THR A 34 30.58 -5.57 -0.72
C THR A 34 30.34 -4.45 -1.75
N PRO A 35 30.23 -3.17 -1.35
CA PRO A 35 29.90 -2.10 -2.28
C PRO A 35 31.03 -1.92 -3.31
N SER A 36 30.81 -2.32 -4.55
CA SER A 36 31.65 -1.90 -5.67
C SER A 36 31.27 -0.46 -6.05
N GLY A 37 32.17 0.48 -5.74
CA GLY A 37 32.08 1.89 -6.12
C GLY A 37 31.27 2.75 -5.16
N ARG A 38 31.94 3.39 -4.20
CA ARG A 38 31.41 4.52 -3.41
C ARG A 38 31.12 5.72 -4.35
N GLN A 39 29.96 5.77 -4.96
CA GLN A 39 29.19 7.00 -4.86
C GLN A 39 28.61 6.99 -3.46
N GLN A 40 29.26 7.75 -2.57
CA GLN A 40 28.83 7.90 -1.19
C GLN A 40 27.51 8.70 -1.24
N TYR A 41 26.41 7.98 -1.32
CA TYR A 41 25.10 8.59 -1.12
C TYR A 41 25.04 8.99 0.36
N ASP A 42 25.20 10.27 0.61
CA ASP A 42 24.99 10.84 1.94
C ASP A 42 23.49 10.83 2.19
N ALA A 43 23.04 9.80 2.90
CA ALA A 43 21.66 9.67 3.34
C ALA A 43 21.26 10.95 4.07
N ARG A 44 20.32 11.68 3.48
CA ARG A 44 19.89 12.96 4.02
C ARG A 44 19.14 12.73 5.34
N PRO A 45 19.12 13.73 6.23
CA PRO A 45 18.11 13.76 7.27
C PRO A 45 16.76 13.58 6.58
N ALA A 46 16.01 12.56 7.00
CA ALA A 46 14.65 12.35 6.54
C ALA A 46 13.87 13.63 6.87
N ALA A 47 13.71 14.51 5.89
CA ALA A 47 13.01 15.75 6.05
C ALA A 47 11.67 15.57 5.33
N THR A 48 10.64 15.36 6.13
CA THR A 48 9.23 15.34 5.74
C THR A 48 8.49 16.35 6.62
N ALA A 49 7.28 16.76 6.24
CA ALA A 49 6.49 17.59 7.13
C ALA A 49 6.06 16.78 8.37
N GLY A 50 6.15 17.41 9.54
CA GLY A 50 5.50 16.89 10.74
C GLY A 50 3.97 17.03 10.69
N LEU A 51 3.30 16.72 11.80
CA LEU A 51 1.87 17.00 11.97
C LEU A 51 1.65 18.50 12.16
N GLY A 52 0.86 19.10 11.27
CA GLY A 52 0.36 20.46 11.39
C GLY A 52 -0.73 20.59 12.46
N ARG A 53 -1.13 21.84 12.68
CA ARG A 53 -2.31 22.21 13.48
C ARG A 53 -3.57 22.21 12.60
N VAL A 54 -4.73 21.97 13.22
CA VAL A 54 -6.02 22.24 12.56
C VAL A 54 -6.29 23.73 12.69
N THR A 55 -6.37 24.45 11.57
CA THR A 55 -6.73 25.88 11.58
C THR A 55 -8.24 26.06 11.73
N PRO A 56 -8.72 27.26 12.07
CA PRO A 56 -10.16 27.54 12.09
C PRO A 56 -10.86 27.25 10.76
N GLU A 57 -10.20 27.53 9.63
CA GLU A 57 -10.72 27.26 8.29
C GLU A 57 -10.84 25.76 8.05
N ALA A 58 -9.80 24.99 8.41
CA ALA A 58 -9.85 23.53 8.31
C ALA A 58 -10.91 22.93 9.24
N ALA A 59 -11.09 23.46 10.45
CA ALA A 59 -12.15 23.03 11.36
C ALA A 59 -13.54 23.31 10.78
N SER A 60 -13.76 24.50 10.21
CA SER A 60 -15.01 24.86 9.54
C SER A 60 -15.30 23.94 8.35
N GLU A 61 -14.26 23.59 7.57
CA GLU A 61 -14.40 22.68 6.44
C GLU A 61 -14.76 21.25 6.89
N ILE A 62 -14.16 20.78 7.99
CA ILE A 62 -14.52 19.49 8.60
C ILE A 62 -16.01 19.50 8.96
N GLU A 63 -16.48 20.53 9.67
CA GLU A 63 -17.88 20.59 10.08
C GLU A 63 -18.85 20.75 8.90
N ARG A 64 -18.45 21.45 7.83
CA ARG A 64 -19.23 21.50 6.57
C ARG A 64 -19.45 20.09 6.01
N VAL A 65 -18.38 19.32 5.83
CA VAL A 65 -18.45 17.95 5.29
C VAL A 65 -19.29 17.02 6.18
N LEU A 66 -19.20 17.18 7.49
CA LEU A 66 -19.98 16.39 8.45
C LEU A 66 -21.46 16.79 8.47
N ALA A 67 -21.77 18.08 8.29
CA ALA A 67 -23.15 18.57 8.19
C ALA A 67 -23.87 18.07 6.92
N GLU A 68 -23.12 17.83 5.84
CA GLU A 68 -23.62 17.26 4.59
C GLU A 68 -23.96 15.76 4.67
N THR A 69 -23.84 15.11 5.83
CA THR A 69 -24.14 13.66 5.97
C THR A 69 -25.64 13.41 5.78
N PRO A 70 -26.11 12.84 4.65
CA PRO A 70 -27.51 12.50 4.53
C PRO A 70 -27.84 11.30 5.44
N PRO A 71 -29.12 11.07 5.77
CA PRO A 71 -29.54 9.79 6.32
C PRO A 71 -29.15 8.67 5.36
N VAL A 72 -28.41 7.67 5.85
CA VAL A 72 -27.99 6.51 5.05
C VAL A 72 -28.54 5.24 5.68
N THR A 73 -29.10 4.39 4.84
CA THR A 73 -29.52 3.03 5.20
C THR A 73 -28.57 2.06 4.52
N ALA A 74 -28.18 1.00 5.24
CA ALA A 74 -27.34 -0.06 4.68
C ALA A 74 -27.99 -0.82 3.50
N ARG A 75 -29.32 -0.65 3.28
CA ARG A 75 -30.04 -1.22 2.13
C ARG A 75 -30.03 -0.33 0.89
N ALA A 76 -29.40 0.85 0.95
CA ALA A 76 -29.31 1.75 -0.18
C ALA A 76 -28.47 1.13 -1.32
N THR A 77 -28.70 1.57 -2.55
CA THR A 77 -27.93 1.09 -3.71
C THR A 77 -26.44 1.48 -3.57
N PRO A 78 -25.51 0.75 -4.21
CA PRO A 78 -24.09 1.12 -4.19
C PRO A 78 -23.81 2.56 -4.62
N ALA A 79 -24.57 3.09 -5.59
CA ALA A 79 -24.45 4.48 -6.03
C ALA A 79 -24.92 5.48 -4.96
N ALA A 80 -26.05 5.19 -4.29
CA ALA A 80 -26.55 6.02 -3.21
C ALA A 80 -25.60 6.02 -2.00
N LEU A 81 -25.07 4.84 -1.63
CA LEU A 81 -24.06 4.72 -0.58
C LEU A 81 -22.79 5.50 -0.94
N ALA A 82 -22.29 5.36 -2.17
CA ALA A 82 -21.10 6.07 -2.63
C ALA A 82 -21.30 7.59 -2.56
N GLY A 83 -22.44 8.11 -3.04
CA GLY A 83 -22.76 9.54 -2.98
C GLY A 83 -22.87 10.08 -1.55
N ALA A 84 -23.43 9.29 -0.63
CA ALA A 84 -23.61 9.70 0.75
C ALA A 84 -22.32 9.60 1.60
N LEU A 85 -21.49 8.59 1.35
CA LEU A 85 -20.36 8.24 2.23
C LEU A 85 -18.99 8.63 1.65
N THR A 86 -18.93 9.10 0.41
CA THR A 86 -17.69 9.57 -0.24
C THR A 86 -17.78 11.08 -0.47
N ARG A 87 -17.69 11.81 0.64
CA ARG A 87 -17.67 13.27 0.64
C ARG A 87 -16.24 13.79 0.72
N CYS A 88 -16.00 14.95 0.14
CA CYS A 88 -14.66 15.53 0.08
C CYS A 88 -14.55 16.86 0.82
N ALA A 89 -13.39 17.05 1.44
CA ALA A 89 -12.95 18.29 2.05
C ALA A 89 -11.84 18.93 1.21
N GLU A 90 -11.79 20.27 1.20
CA GLU A 90 -10.70 21.06 0.62
C GLU A 90 -9.84 21.67 1.74
N PHE A 91 -8.60 21.20 1.87
CA PHE A 91 -7.63 21.76 2.80
C PHE A 91 -6.56 22.52 2.02
N GLU A 92 -6.55 23.85 2.13
CA GLU A 92 -5.59 24.72 1.43
C GLU A 92 -5.48 24.43 -0.08
N GLY A 93 -6.63 24.19 -0.74
CA GLY A 93 -6.71 23.86 -2.17
C GLY A 93 -6.28 22.43 -2.52
N GLN A 94 -6.21 21.54 -1.53
CA GLN A 94 -5.97 20.11 -1.72
C GLN A 94 -7.21 19.32 -1.32
N ARG A 95 -7.67 18.44 -2.20
CA ARG A 95 -8.86 17.62 -1.96
C ARG A 95 -8.53 16.34 -1.21
N TYR A 96 -9.30 16.08 -0.15
CA TYR A 96 -9.32 14.82 0.58
C TYR A 96 -10.73 14.24 0.57
N CYS A 97 -10.90 12.98 0.15
CA CYS A 97 -12.20 12.33 0.14
C CYS A 97 -12.26 11.16 1.15
N LEU A 98 -13.32 11.14 1.97
CA LEU A 98 -13.52 10.15 3.03
C LEU A 98 -13.42 8.70 2.51
N GLY A 99 -12.54 7.92 3.13
CA GLY A 99 -12.27 6.52 2.79
C GLY A 99 -11.54 6.30 1.46
N THR A 100 -11.19 7.37 0.73
CA THR A 100 -10.42 7.31 -0.52
C THR A 100 -9.01 7.84 -0.33
N GLY A 101 -8.86 8.97 0.37
CA GLY A 101 -7.58 9.66 0.60
C GLY A 101 -7.45 10.98 -0.15
N TRP A 102 -6.22 11.49 -0.27
CA TRP A 102 -5.89 12.70 -1.01
C TRP A 102 -5.90 12.45 -2.51
N THR A 103 -6.58 13.32 -3.27
CA THR A 103 -6.78 13.14 -4.71
C THR A 103 -6.76 14.47 -5.45
N THR A 104 -6.57 14.41 -6.77
CA THR A 104 -6.68 15.54 -7.71
C THR A 104 -8.01 15.52 -8.46
N ASP A 105 -8.69 14.37 -8.50
CA ASP A 105 -9.98 14.18 -9.15
C ASP A 105 -11.09 14.99 -8.48
N SER A 106 -12.11 15.39 -9.26
CA SER A 106 -13.31 16.03 -8.71
C SER A 106 -14.05 15.11 -7.75
N GLU A 107 -14.79 15.69 -6.80
CA GLU A 107 -15.64 14.88 -5.91
C GLU A 107 -16.66 14.03 -6.71
N ALA A 108 -17.18 14.56 -7.81
CA ALA A 108 -18.07 13.82 -8.71
C ALA A 108 -17.37 12.60 -9.34
N ASP A 109 -16.14 12.76 -9.81
CA ASP A 109 -15.35 11.67 -10.38
C ASP A 109 -15.01 10.60 -9.33
N VAL A 110 -14.61 11.03 -8.12
CA VAL A 110 -14.32 10.11 -7.01
C VAL A 110 -15.57 9.31 -6.63
N ARG A 111 -16.72 9.99 -6.48
CA ARG A 111 -18.01 9.32 -6.21
C ARG A 111 -18.39 8.35 -7.33
N GLY A 112 -18.19 8.74 -8.60
CA GLY A 112 -18.47 7.91 -9.77
C GLY A 112 -17.61 6.64 -9.82
N ARG A 113 -16.31 6.77 -9.55
CA ARG A 113 -15.37 5.63 -9.45
C ARG A 113 -15.74 4.71 -8.28
N VAL A 114 -15.98 5.27 -7.10
CA VAL A 114 -16.39 4.48 -5.91
C VAL A 114 -17.72 3.76 -6.15
N ALA A 115 -18.71 4.41 -6.75
CA ALA A 115 -19.98 3.77 -7.11
C ALA A 115 -19.80 2.63 -8.11
N THR A 116 -18.92 2.81 -9.10
CA THR A 116 -18.60 1.77 -10.09
C THR A 116 -17.89 0.59 -9.45
N ALA A 117 -16.87 0.85 -8.64
CA ALA A 117 -16.15 -0.17 -7.88
C ALA A 117 -17.07 -0.96 -6.94
N ALA A 118 -17.98 -0.28 -6.23
CA ALA A 118 -18.96 -0.93 -5.36
C ALA A 118 -19.95 -1.80 -6.14
N ARG A 119 -20.43 -1.35 -7.30
CA ARG A 119 -21.28 -2.19 -8.17
C ARG A 119 -20.53 -3.43 -8.67
N GLN A 120 -19.29 -3.26 -9.10
CA GLN A 120 -18.45 -4.37 -9.57
C GLN A 120 -18.19 -5.38 -8.44
N ALA A 121 -17.82 -4.93 -7.25
CA ALA A 121 -17.62 -5.78 -6.08
C ALA A 121 -18.90 -6.57 -5.73
N ALA A 122 -20.06 -5.91 -5.72
CA ALA A 122 -21.34 -6.56 -5.44
C ALA A 122 -21.74 -7.60 -6.51
N VAL A 123 -21.37 -7.39 -7.77
CA VAL A 123 -21.59 -8.38 -8.85
C VAL A 123 -20.62 -9.54 -8.71
N THR A 124 -19.35 -9.28 -8.46
CA THR A 124 -18.31 -10.31 -8.28
C THR A 124 -18.66 -11.23 -7.12
N ALA A 125 -19.07 -10.68 -5.97
CA ALA A 125 -19.49 -11.45 -4.81
C ALA A 125 -20.68 -12.40 -5.07
N ARG A 126 -21.48 -12.14 -6.13
CA ARG A 126 -22.62 -13.00 -6.52
C ARG A 126 -22.25 -14.07 -7.55
N ARG A 127 -21.20 -13.87 -8.35
CA ARG A 127 -20.91 -14.69 -9.53
C ARG A 127 -19.91 -15.81 -9.25
N SER A 128 -18.96 -15.64 -8.33
CA SER A 128 -17.94 -16.65 -8.07
C SER A 128 -17.30 -16.44 -6.70
N ALA A 129 -16.74 -17.52 -6.13
CA ALA A 129 -15.82 -17.44 -5.00
C ALA A 129 -14.47 -16.90 -5.52
N VAL A 130 -14.38 -15.59 -5.77
CA VAL A 130 -13.07 -14.95 -5.96
C VAL A 130 -12.31 -15.09 -4.65
N GLU A 131 -11.04 -15.46 -4.74
CA GLU A 131 -10.21 -15.58 -3.55
C GLU A 131 -10.08 -14.22 -2.85
N THR A 132 -10.63 -14.17 -1.64
CA THR A 132 -10.62 -12.97 -0.80
C THR A 132 -9.35 -12.95 0.02
N THR A 133 -8.44 -12.00 -0.28
CA THR A 133 -7.11 -11.97 0.34
C THR A 133 -7.02 -10.98 1.50
N GLY A 134 -8.04 -10.12 1.69
CA GLY A 134 -8.29 -9.43 2.95
C GLY A 134 -8.18 -7.90 2.94
N ASP A 135 -8.10 -7.26 1.77
CA ASP A 135 -8.44 -5.85 1.69
C ASP A 135 -9.96 -5.69 1.82
N LEU A 136 -10.41 -4.54 2.32
CA LEU A 136 -11.83 -4.24 2.40
C LEU A 136 -12.30 -3.64 1.09
N ASP A 137 -13.02 -4.44 0.31
CA ASP A 137 -13.57 -3.99 -0.97
C ASP A 137 -14.51 -2.78 -0.80
N THR A 138 -14.75 -2.08 -1.90
CA THR A 138 -15.49 -0.82 -1.87
C THR A 138 -16.94 -0.98 -1.40
N ALA A 139 -17.63 -2.07 -1.79
CA ALA A 139 -19.02 -2.30 -1.40
C ALA A 139 -19.12 -2.60 0.10
N ALA A 140 -18.31 -3.54 0.59
CA ALA A 140 -18.27 -3.91 2.00
C ALA A 140 -17.87 -2.73 2.89
N ARG A 141 -16.96 -1.85 2.43
CA ARG A 141 -16.61 -0.60 3.13
C ARG A 141 -17.81 0.32 3.30
N LEU A 142 -18.55 0.56 2.21
CA LEU A 142 -19.71 1.44 2.20
C LEU A 142 -20.84 0.89 3.09
N GLU A 143 -21.16 -0.39 2.94
CA GLU A 143 -22.20 -1.07 3.74
C GLU A 143 -21.84 -1.06 5.23
N ARG A 144 -20.58 -1.37 5.57
CA ARG A 144 -20.09 -1.32 6.95
C ARG A 144 -20.23 0.07 7.55
N THR A 145 -19.88 1.11 6.79
CA THR A 145 -19.96 2.50 7.26
C THR A 145 -21.41 2.95 7.43
N ALA A 146 -22.30 2.54 6.51
CA ALA A 146 -23.73 2.79 6.59
C ALA A 146 -24.38 2.09 7.79
N ALA A 147 -23.89 0.92 8.18
CA ALA A 147 -24.38 0.16 9.33
C ALA A 147 -23.96 0.74 10.69
N LEU A 148 -23.01 1.68 10.74
CA LEU A 148 -22.61 2.32 11.99
C LEU A 148 -23.70 3.28 12.50
N PRO A 149 -23.90 3.37 13.83
CA PRO A 149 -24.68 4.45 14.43
C PRO A 149 -24.17 5.81 13.98
N ALA A 150 -25.07 6.76 13.69
CA ALA A 150 -24.72 8.06 13.12
C ALA A 150 -23.63 8.79 13.93
N ALA A 151 -23.77 8.84 15.26
CA ALA A 151 -22.77 9.46 16.13
C ALA A 151 -21.38 8.81 16.01
N ARG A 152 -21.32 7.48 15.91
CA ARG A 152 -20.05 6.76 15.74
C ARG A 152 -19.44 7.00 14.36
N ARG A 153 -20.26 7.01 13.31
CA ARG A 153 -19.82 7.34 11.94
C ARG A 153 -19.24 8.76 11.89
N THR A 154 -19.98 9.77 12.36
CA THR A 154 -19.52 11.16 12.41
C THR A 154 -18.21 11.31 13.20
N ALA A 155 -18.05 10.58 14.32
CA ALA A 155 -16.81 10.61 15.08
C ALA A 155 -15.61 10.05 14.31
N LEU A 156 -15.80 8.96 13.56
CA LEU A 156 -14.74 8.37 12.71
C LEU A 156 -14.40 9.28 11.53
N GLU A 157 -15.40 9.84 10.85
CA GLU A 157 -15.22 10.78 9.74
C GLU A 157 -14.49 12.05 10.20
N ARG A 158 -14.87 12.60 11.37
CA ARG A 158 -14.16 13.74 11.98
C ARG A 158 -12.70 13.42 12.26
N ALA A 159 -12.42 12.24 12.82
CA ALA A 159 -11.05 11.83 13.13
C ALA A 159 -10.21 11.67 11.85
N GLU A 160 -10.78 11.10 10.79
CA GLU A 160 -10.14 10.98 9.49
C GLU A 160 -9.85 12.35 8.86
N LEU A 161 -10.84 13.23 8.79
CA LEU A 161 -10.67 14.58 8.23
C LEU A 161 -9.72 15.44 9.06
N THR A 162 -9.70 15.26 10.39
CA THR A 162 -8.72 15.91 11.26
C THR A 162 -7.29 15.44 10.95
N ALA A 163 -7.09 14.15 10.73
CA ALA A 163 -5.79 13.62 10.33
C ALA A 163 -5.38 14.13 8.94
N ALA A 164 -6.32 14.24 8.01
CA ALA A 164 -6.11 14.88 6.71
C ALA A 164 -5.69 16.35 6.89
N ALA A 165 -6.48 17.18 7.56
CA ALA A 165 -6.14 18.59 7.79
C ALA A 165 -4.73 18.78 8.36
N ARG A 166 -4.33 17.94 9.33
CA ARG A 166 -2.99 17.99 9.95
C ARG A 166 -1.84 17.49 9.06
N SER A 167 -2.13 16.84 7.94
CA SER A 167 -1.13 16.30 7.01
C SER A 167 -1.08 17.03 5.66
N VAL A 168 -1.86 18.11 5.48
CA VAL A 168 -1.92 18.88 4.22
C VAL A 168 -0.55 19.39 3.76
N ALA A 169 0.33 19.79 4.70
CA ALA A 169 1.68 20.23 4.39
C ALA A 169 2.53 19.13 3.75
N LYS A 170 2.41 17.88 4.24
CA LYS A 170 3.09 16.72 3.66
C LYS A 170 2.63 16.50 2.22
N VAL A 171 1.34 16.62 1.95
CA VAL A 171 0.78 16.43 0.61
C VAL A 171 1.27 17.50 -0.35
N TRP A 172 1.25 18.77 0.05
CA TRP A 172 1.83 19.85 -0.76
C TRP A 172 3.29 19.60 -1.11
N LEU A 173 4.13 19.19 -0.15
CA LEU A 173 5.53 18.85 -0.40
C LEU A 173 5.67 17.68 -1.39
N LEU A 174 4.93 16.59 -1.19
CA LEU A 174 4.98 15.45 -2.10
C LEU A 174 4.57 15.83 -3.52
N ARG A 175 3.50 16.61 -3.70
CA ARG A 175 3.08 17.07 -5.03
C ARG A 175 4.08 18.04 -5.64
N HIS A 176 4.67 18.92 -4.84
CA HIS A 176 5.72 19.82 -5.30
C HIS A 176 6.93 19.05 -5.84
N GLU A 177 7.39 18.07 -5.10
CA GLU A 177 8.63 17.36 -5.41
C GLU A 177 8.44 16.27 -6.48
N LEU A 178 7.27 15.62 -6.52
CA LEU A 178 7.01 14.52 -7.44
C LEU A 178 6.29 14.97 -8.71
N GLN A 179 5.38 15.94 -8.61
CA GLN A 179 4.54 16.40 -9.71
C GLN A 179 4.94 17.81 -10.21
N GLY A 180 5.84 18.51 -9.53
CA GLY A 180 6.30 19.83 -9.93
C GLY A 180 5.31 20.96 -9.63
N VAL A 181 4.30 20.71 -8.79
CA VAL A 181 3.30 21.72 -8.43
C VAL A 181 3.95 22.80 -7.55
N PRO A 182 3.88 24.10 -7.88
CA PRO A 182 4.46 25.14 -7.04
C PRO A 182 3.82 25.15 -5.63
N LEU A 183 4.66 25.36 -4.60
CA LEU A 183 4.14 25.59 -3.25
C LEU A 183 3.40 26.95 -3.21
N PRO A 184 2.25 27.06 -2.51
CA PRO A 184 1.54 28.32 -2.39
C PRO A 184 2.38 29.44 -1.74
N ASN A 185 2.09 30.69 -2.08
CA ASN A 185 2.77 31.83 -1.47
C ASN A 185 2.63 31.83 0.06
N GLY A 186 3.75 32.03 0.76
CA GLY A 186 3.81 32.02 2.23
C GLY A 186 3.60 30.63 2.86
N PHE A 187 3.69 29.54 2.10
CA PHE A 187 3.49 28.17 2.58
C PHE A 187 4.30 27.86 3.85
N LEU A 188 5.60 28.16 3.89
CA LEU A 188 6.46 27.89 5.06
C LEU A 188 6.19 28.79 6.28
N ARG A 189 5.49 29.90 6.09
CA ARG A 189 4.98 30.72 7.19
C ARG A 189 3.76 30.07 7.82
N ARG A 190 2.86 29.50 7.01
CA ARG A 190 1.66 28.78 7.48
C ARG A 190 1.97 27.39 8.04
N HIS A 191 2.97 26.72 7.46
CA HIS A 191 3.43 25.38 7.84
C HIS A 191 4.87 25.39 8.35
N PRO A 192 5.11 25.87 9.59
CA PRO A 192 6.42 25.77 10.20
C PRO A 192 6.94 24.32 10.27
N GLU A 193 6.05 23.34 10.40
CA GLU A 193 6.34 21.90 10.39
C GLU A 193 6.97 21.39 9.09
N ALA A 194 6.88 22.15 7.98
CA ALA A 194 7.44 21.81 6.68
C ALA A 194 8.81 22.47 6.41
N ARG A 195 9.26 23.41 7.25
CA ARG A 195 10.47 24.23 6.99
C ARG A 195 11.73 23.40 6.80
N ALA A 196 11.93 22.39 7.63
CA ALA A 196 13.09 21.50 7.53
C ALA A 196 13.14 20.77 6.17
N THR A 197 11.97 20.49 5.58
CA THR A 197 11.87 19.78 4.31
C THR A 197 12.02 20.70 3.11
N ALA A 198 11.31 21.82 3.09
CA ALA A 198 11.34 22.72 1.94
C ALA A 198 12.68 23.45 1.76
N GLY A 199 13.47 23.59 2.83
CA GLY A 199 14.83 24.10 2.75
C GLY A 199 15.86 23.05 2.28
N ALA A 200 15.50 21.77 2.22
CA ALA A 200 16.38 20.73 1.73
C ALA A 200 16.44 20.78 0.19
N PRO A 201 17.61 20.60 -0.44
CA PRO A 201 17.71 20.56 -1.90
C PRO A 201 16.79 19.48 -2.49
N THR A 202 16.07 19.73 -3.57
CA THR A 202 15.20 18.71 -4.17
C THR A 202 16.02 17.55 -4.75
N THR A 203 15.80 16.33 -4.26
CA THR A 203 16.46 15.12 -4.76
C THR A 203 15.88 14.76 -6.13
N LYS A 204 16.66 14.92 -7.21
CA LYS A 204 16.26 14.40 -8.53
C LYS A 204 16.26 12.87 -8.48
N ALA A 205 15.30 12.21 -9.13
CA ALA A 205 15.19 10.74 -9.15
C ALA A 205 16.49 10.00 -9.55
N ALA A 206 17.38 10.66 -10.31
CA ALA A 206 18.70 10.17 -10.71
C ALA A 206 19.75 10.12 -9.58
N THR A 207 19.48 10.69 -8.41
CA THR A 207 20.44 10.83 -7.30
C THR A 207 20.21 9.84 -6.15
N TYR A 208 19.15 9.03 -6.21
CA TYR A 208 18.94 7.94 -5.25
C TYR A 208 19.96 6.80 -5.45
N PRO A 209 20.36 6.09 -4.37
CA PRO A 209 21.27 4.96 -4.49
C PRO A 209 20.67 3.88 -5.40
N ALA A 210 21.52 3.06 -6.03
CA ALA A 210 21.07 1.98 -6.92
C ALA A 210 20.16 0.97 -6.20
N SER A 211 20.30 0.82 -4.88
CA SER A 211 19.41 0.02 -4.06
C SER A 211 19.28 0.59 -2.65
N ALA A 212 18.10 0.49 -2.07
CA ALA A 212 17.89 0.74 -0.65
C ALA A 212 16.85 -0.25 -0.11
N ARG A 213 16.92 -0.52 1.20
CA ARG A 213 16.03 -1.43 1.89
C ARG A 213 15.69 -0.89 3.27
N VAL A 214 14.45 -1.12 3.67
CA VAL A 214 13.93 -1.00 5.02
C VAL A 214 13.40 -2.38 5.42
N LEU A 215 13.27 -2.63 6.72
CA LEU A 215 12.87 -3.92 7.28
C LEU A 215 13.85 -5.07 6.95
N ARG A 216 14.00 -6.02 7.85
CA ARG A 216 14.86 -7.22 7.65
C ARG A 216 14.03 -8.33 7.00
N ALA A 217 14.64 -9.14 6.13
CA ALA A 217 13.94 -10.24 5.46
C ALA A 217 13.31 -11.25 6.43
N SER A 218 13.87 -11.37 7.65
CA SER A 218 13.33 -12.21 8.73
C SER A 218 12.06 -11.64 9.39
N GLN A 219 11.73 -10.35 9.20
CA GLN A 219 10.56 -9.69 9.77
C GLN A 219 9.28 -9.92 8.94
N VAL A 220 9.12 -11.14 8.43
CA VAL A 220 8.09 -11.51 7.46
C VAL A 220 7.17 -12.60 8.02
N SER A 221 5.92 -12.64 7.56
CA SER A 221 4.95 -13.68 7.95
C SER A 221 3.91 -13.88 6.86
N SER A 222 3.44 -15.11 6.68
CA SER A 222 2.21 -15.39 5.93
C SER A 222 0.98 -15.08 6.79
N GLN A 223 -0.12 -14.68 6.14
CA GLN A 223 -1.39 -14.46 6.81
C GLN A 223 -2.02 -15.78 7.26
N ILE A 224 -2.65 -15.78 8.44
CA ILE A 224 -3.25 -17.00 9.01
C ILE A 224 -4.74 -17.19 8.67
N ARG A 225 -5.36 -16.21 8.03
CA ARG A 225 -6.72 -16.28 7.49
C ARG A 225 -6.73 -15.69 6.10
N THR A 226 -7.60 -16.18 5.23
CA THR A 226 -7.71 -15.71 3.84
C THR A 226 -7.96 -14.20 3.76
N TYR A 227 -8.72 -13.63 4.70
CA TYR A 227 -9.02 -12.20 4.75
C TYR A 227 -8.08 -11.35 5.65
N TRP A 228 -6.86 -11.83 5.97
CA TRP A 228 -5.94 -11.19 6.93
C TRP A 228 -4.65 -10.60 6.33
N CYS A 229 -4.63 -10.19 5.05
CA CYS A 229 -3.48 -9.46 4.51
C CYS A 229 -3.19 -8.17 5.29
N GLY A 230 -4.21 -7.39 5.65
CA GLY A 230 -4.06 -6.16 6.45
C GLY A 230 -3.40 -6.39 7.82
N PRO A 231 -3.96 -7.25 8.70
CA PRO A 231 -3.34 -7.62 9.98
C PRO A 231 -1.91 -8.14 9.87
N THR A 232 -1.60 -8.88 8.80
CA THR A 232 -0.28 -9.45 8.57
C THR A 232 0.70 -8.38 8.08
N ALA A 233 0.29 -7.52 7.15
CA ALA A 233 1.06 -6.37 6.73
C ALA A 233 1.37 -5.44 7.91
N MET A 234 0.37 -5.14 8.75
CA MET A 234 0.56 -4.34 9.96
C MET A 234 1.48 -5.02 10.97
N GLN A 235 1.39 -6.34 11.13
CA GLN A 235 2.33 -7.10 11.95
C GLN A 235 3.78 -6.89 11.48
N MET A 236 4.05 -7.01 10.18
CA MET A 236 5.39 -6.86 9.63
C MET A 236 5.90 -5.41 9.75
N ILE A 237 5.06 -4.40 9.50
CA ILE A 237 5.40 -2.99 9.66
C ILE A 237 5.74 -2.65 11.12
N ALA A 238 4.90 -3.10 12.06
CA ALA A 238 5.10 -2.84 13.47
C ALA A 238 6.26 -3.65 14.07
N TRP A 239 6.48 -4.88 13.61
CA TRP A 239 7.64 -5.69 13.98
C TRP A 239 8.94 -5.02 13.51
N GLY A 240 8.92 -4.49 12.28
CA GLY A 240 9.96 -3.61 11.74
C GLY A 240 10.44 -2.52 12.68
N TRP A 241 9.49 -1.85 13.32
CA TRP A 241 9.74 -0.75 14.24
C TRP A 241 10.09 -1.22 15.66
N ARG A 242 9.31 -2.15 16.19
CA ARG A 242 9.36 -2.54 17.62
C ARG A 242 10.41 -3.60 17.93
N GLY A 243 10.94 -4.29 16.92
CA GLY A 243 11.85 -5.43 17.09
C GLY A 243 11.13 -6.74 17.43
N GLU A 244 9.86 -6.69 17.85
CA GLU A 244 9.10 -7.86 18.30
C GLU A 244 7.86 -8.16 17.45
N LYS A 245 7.63 -9.45 17.17
CA LYS A 245 6.46 -9.95 16.43
C LYS A 245 5.26 -10.10 17.37
N ALA A 246 4.26 -9.23 17.23
CA ALA A 246 2.97 -9.40 17.91
C ALA A 246 1.98 -10.21 17.06
N ALA A 247 1.09 -10.99 17.67
CA ALA A 247 0.12 -11.84 16.95
C ALA A 247 -0.79 -11.06 15.97
N GLN A 248 -1.13 -11.68 14.82
CA GLN A 248 -2.03 -11.07 13.81
C GLN A 248 -3.40 -10.69 14.39
N SER A 249 -3.93 -11.47 15.35
CA SER A 249 -5.21 -11.17 16.02
C SER A 249 -5.19 -9.83 16.79
N ARG A 250 -4.03 -9.42 17.33
CA ARG A 250 -3.87 -8.10 17.95
C ARG A 250 -4.08 -7.00 16.93
N TRP A 251 -3.50 -7.16 15.75
CA TRP A 251 -3.59 -6.18 14.66
C TRP A 251 -4.97 -6.17 14.03
N ALA A 252 -5.61 -7.33 13.85
CA ALA A 252 -6.99 -7.42 13.40
C ALA A 252 -7.95 -6.61 14.29
N ARG A 253 -7.78 -6.67 15.62
CA ARG A 253 -8.57 -5.84 16.55
C ARG A 253 -8.29 -4.34 16.39
N ARG A 254 -7.03 -3.94 16.26
CA ARG A 254 -6.64 -2.52 16.12
C ARG A 254 -7.10 -1.91 14.80
N LEU A 255 -7.00 -2.68 13.71
CA LEU A 255 -7.43 -2.30 12.37
C LEU A 255 -8.96 -2.37 12.21
N GLY A 256 -9.66 -3.00 13.15
CA GLY A 256 -11.08 -3.33 12.99
C GLY A 256 -11.32 -4.26 11.80
N THR A 257 -10.41 -5.19 11.52
CA THR A 257 -10.52 -6.16 10.43
C THR A 257 -11.73 -7.08 10.67
N THR A 258 -12.55 -7.28 9.63
CA THR A 258 -13.65 -8.26 9.63
C THR A 258 -13.35 -9.38 8.62
N THR A 259 -14.29 -10.30 8.41
CA THR A 259 -14.23 -11.28 7.31
C THR A 259 -14.17 -10.62 5.94
N SER A 260 -14.65 -9.38 5.81
CA SER A 260 -14.55 -8.58 4.60
C SER A 260 -13.20 -7.87 4.43
N GLY A 261 -12.27 -8.01 5.37
CA GLY A 261 -10.93 -7.44 5.25
C GLY A 261 -10.71 -6.11 6.01
N THR A 262 -9.72 -5.34 5.55
CA THR A 262 -9.21 -4.13 6.22
C THR A 262 -9.22 -2.91 5.30
N ALA A 263 -9.64 -1.74 5.80
CA ALA A 263 -9.56 -0.50 5.05
C ALA A 263 -8.14 0.11 5.08
N ILE A 264 -7.69 0.69 3.97
CA ILE A 264 -6.37 1.36 3.93
C ILE A 264 -6.27 2.56 4.89
N SER A 265 -7.38 3.29 5.13
CA SER A 265 -7.41 4.36 6.14
C SER A 265 -7.16 3.83 7.55
N SER A 266 -7.61 2.60 7.84
CA SER A 266 -7.32 1.91 9.11
C SER A 266 -5.84 1.49 9.20
N MET A 267 -5.22 1.09 8.09
CA MET A 267 -3.78 0.81 8.02
C MET A 267 -2.96 2.04 8.38
N VAL A 268 -3.15 3.17 7.67
CA VAL A 268 -2.33 4.38 7.90
C VAL A 268 -2.55 5.00 9.27
N SER A 269 -3.80 5.03 9.76
CA SER A 269 -4.10 5.52 11.11
C SER A 269 -3.48 4.64 12.19
N THR A 270 -3.47 3.31 12.00
CA THR A 270 -2.83 2.38 12.94
C THR A 270 -1.30 2.50 12.89
N ILE A 271 -0.70 2.74 11.73
CA ILE A 271 0.75 3.01 11.62
C ILE A 271 1.11 4.26 12.43
N ASN A 272 0.39 5.36 12.22
CA ASN A 272 0.61 6.62 12.94
C ASN A 272 0.39 6.47 14.45
N ALA A 273 -0.59 5.68 14.86
CA ALA A 273 -0.92 5.54 16.29
C ALA A 273 -0.02 4.54 17.04
N THR A 274 0.69 3.65 16.35
CA THR A 274 1.30 2.47 17.01
C THR A 274 2.75 2.20 16.63
N THR A 275 3.32 2.96 15.70
CA THR A 275 4.72 2.89 15.31
C THR A 275 5.39 4.24 15.55
N GLY A 276 6.64 4.41 15.11
CA GLY A 276 7.28 5.71 15.00
C GLY A 276 7.71 6.02 13.58
N TRP A 277 7.12 5.34 12.59
CA TRP A 277 7.39 5.64 11.18
C TRP A 277 6.84 7.02 10.77
N ASP A 278 5.90 7.54 11.54
CA ASP A 278 5.26 8.85 11.36
C ASP A 278 6.07 10.03 11.91
N ARG A 279 7.22 9.76 12.52
CA ARG A 279 8.08 10.82 13.08
C ARG A 279 8.64 11.71 11.96
N PRO A 280 8.93 12.99 12.25
CA PRO A 280 9.53 13.90 11.26
C PRO A 280 10.90 13.44 10.74
N ASP A 281 11.66 12.65 11.52
CA ASP A 281 12.93 12.04 11.09
C ASP A 281 12.77 10.71 10.34
N ARG A 282 11.52 10.41 9.92
CA ARG A 282 11.10 9.25 9.13
C ARG A 282 10.18 9.70 8.00
N ALA A 283 8.96 9.18 7.92
CA ALA A 283 8.03 9.48 6.83
C ALA A 283 7.10 10.66 7.11
N GLY A 284 7.03 11.12 8.37
CA GLY A 284 5.96 12.00 8.78
C GLY A 284 4.63 11.26 8.79
N PRO A 285 3.51 11.93 9.11
CA PRO A 285 2.22 11.28 9.22
C PRO A 285 1.89 10.48 7.96
N TYR A 286 1.62 9.18 8.10
CA TYR A 286 1.19 8.37 6.97
C TYR A 286 -0.17 8.86 6.47
N VAL A 287 -0.27 9.00 5.16
CA VAL A 287 -1.47 9.43 4.45
C VAL A 287 -1.82 8.42 3.36
N VAL A 288 -3.08 8.42 2.94
CA VAL A 288 -3.51 7.70 1.74
C VAL A 288 -3.44 8.66 0.56
N LEU A 289 -2.66 8.32 -0.45
CA LEU A 289 -2.58 9.07 -1.71
C LEU A 289 -3.27 8.29 -2.82
N ASP A 290 -4.20 8.93 -3.51
CA ASP A 290 -4.68 8.50 -4.82
C ASP A 290 -3.54 8.67 -5.85
N ILE A 291 -3.34 7.64 -6.66
CA ILE A 291 -2.30 7.56 -7.69
C ILE A 291 -2.91 7.44 -9.10
N GLY A 292 -4.21 7.65 -9.27
CA GLY A 292 -4.94 7.48 -10.53
C GLY A 292 -4.36 8.28 -11.69
N ASP A 293 -3.88 9.49 -11.43
CA ASP A 293 -3.26 10.40 -12.41
C ASP A 293 -1.73 10.35 -12.40
N TRP A 294 -1.11 9.44 -11.63
CA TRP A 294 0.34 9.39 -11.51
C TRP A 294 0.95 8.67 -12.71
N SER A 295 2.16 9.08 -13.08
CA SER A 295 3.03 8.32 -13.96
C SER A 295 3.83 7.29 -13.16
N PHE A 296 4.36 6.26 -13.84
CA PHE A 296 5.30 5.33 -13.22
C PHE A 296 6.52 6.05 -12.62
N ARG A 297 6.97 7.15 -13.24
CA ARG A 297 8.10 7.95 -12.74
C ARG A 297 7.77 8.59 -11.38
N GLN A 298 6.59 9.18 -11.24
CA GLN A 298 6.13 9.76 -9.96
C GLN A 298 6.01 8.68 -8.89
N TRP A 299 5.33 7.58 -9.19
CA TRP A 299 5.13 6.47 -8.26
C TRP A 299 6.44 5.84 -7.80
N SER A 300 7.36 5.56 -8.74
CA SER A 300 8.67 5.00 -8.39
C SER A 300 9.56 5.99 -7.63
N SER A 301 9.44 7.30 -7.90
CA SER A 301 10.17 8.33 -7.15
C SER A 301 9.67 8.43 -5.70
N LEU A 302 8.35 8.33 -5.48
CA LEU A 302 7.78 8.25 -4.13
C LEU A 302 8.34 7.05 -3.35
N LEU A 303 8.36 5.87 -3.96
CA LEU A 303 8.90 4.68 -3.30
C LEU A 303 10.38 4.81 -2.95
N LYS A 304 11.19 5.31 -3.90
CA LYS A 304 12.62 5.51 -3.67
C LYS A 304 12.85 6.48 -2.51
N ARG A 305 12.11 7.59 -2.49
CA ARG A 305 12.13 8.56 -1.39
C ARG A 305 11.76 7.93 -0.06
N HIS A 306 10.64 7.21 -0.02
CA HIS A 306 10.12 6.65 1.22
C HIS A 306 11.06 5.60 1.85
N VAL A 307 11.74 4.81 1.00
CA VAL A 307 12.71 3.81 1.44
C VAL A 307 14.08 4.45 1.75
N ALA A 308 14.61 5.31 0.89
CA ALA A 308 15.98 5.82 1.00
C ALA A 308 16.10 7.02 1.93
N ASP A 309 15.24 8.03 1.75
CA ASP A 309 15.26 9.25 2.58
C ASP A 309 14.53 9.00 3.89
N TYR A 310 13.25 8.59 3.82
CA TYR A 310 12.41 8.42 5.01
C TYR A 310 12.75 7.17 5.82
N ARG A 311 13.46 6.21 5.20
CA ARG A 311 13.85 4.94 5.82
C ARG A 311 12.64 4.25 6.46
N ALA A 312 11.50 4.26 5.79
CA ALA A 312 10.22 3.76 6.28
C ALA A 312 9.51 2.89 5.22
N PRO A 313 8.71 1.91 5.64
CA PRO A 313 8.01 1.00 4.72
C PRO A 313 6.80 1.64 4.07
N VAL A 314 6.43 1.14 2.90
CA VAL A 314 5.27 1.60 2.13
C VAL A 314 4.12 0.61 2.28
N VAL A 315 2.88 1.09 2.41
CA VAL A 315 1.68 0.24 2.29
C VAL A 315 1.26 0.21 0.82
N LEU A 316 1.57 -0.87 0.12
CA LEU A 316 1.10 -1.11 -1.24
C LEU A 316 -0.32 -1.70 -1.19
N HIS A 317 -1.16 -1.27 -2.12
CA HIS A 317 -2.56 -1.72 -2.22
C HIS A 317 -2.88 -2.21 -3.64
N PRO A 318 -2.23 -3.30 -4.10
CA PRO A 318 -2.48 -3.87 -5.42
C PRO A 318 -3.75 -4.70 -5.49
N ILE A 319 -4.22 -4.96 -6.71
CA ILE A 319 -5.04 -6.13 -7.00
C ILE A 319 -4.15 -7.32 -7.38
N LEU A 320 -4.38 -8.49 -6.80
CA LEU A 320 -3.57 -9.68 -7.04
C LEU A 320 -4.03 -10.44 -8.29
N LEU A 321 -3.57 -9.99 -9.45
CA LEU A 321 -3.82 -10.66 -10.72
C LEU A 321 -2.56 -11.31 -11.27
N LYS A 322 -2.66 -12.52 -11.84
CA LYS A 322 -1.57 -13.31 -12.44
C LYS A 322 -0.79 -12.52 -13.48
N ARG A 323 -1.46 -11.67 -14.24
CA ARG A 323 -0.81 -10.77 -15.23
C ARG A 323 0.25 -9.85 -14.61
N TYR A 324 0.07 -9.48 -13.34
CA TYR A 324 1.02 -8.68 -12.57
C TYR A 324 1.93 -9.55 -11.68
N TYR A 325 1.37 -10.62 -11.12
CA TYR A 325 2.01 -11.51 -10.15
C TYR A 325 1.92 -12.97 -10.64
N PRO A 326 2.82 -13.41 -11.55
CA PRO A 326 2.72 -14.72 -12.18
C PRO A 326 3.03 -15.90 -11.23
N TYR A 327 3.37 -15.63 -9.98
CA TYR A 327 3.52 -16.65 -8.94
C TYR A 327 2.17 -17.10 -8.35
N LEU A 328 1.08 -16.39 -8.64
CA LEU A 328 -0.25 -16.75 -8.16
C LEU A 328 -0.79 -17.95 -8.95
N ASP A 329 -1.46 -18.87 -8.27
CA ASP A 329 -2.22 -19.92 -8.97
C ASP A 329 -3.46 -19.35 -9.62
N ASP A 330 -4.20 -18.51 -8.89
CA ASP A 330 -5.42 -17.84 -9.35
C ASP A 330 -5.38 -16.32 -9.23
N ASP A 331 -6.24 -15.65 -10.00
CA ASP A 331 -6.52 -14.24 -9.80
C ASP A 331 -7.31 -14.05 -8.49
N ALA A 332 -6.90 -13.08 -7.68
CA ALA A 332 -7.48 -12.79 -6.40
C ALA A 332 -7.89 -11.31 -6.28
N SER A 333 -8.54 -11.00 -5.16
CA SER A 333 -9.03 -9.66 -4.81
C SER A 333 -7.92 -8.65 -4.51
N GLY A 334 -8.30 -7.47 -4.02
CA GLY A 334 -7.36 -6.49 -3.51
C GLY A 334 -6.54 -7.03 -2.33
N HIS A 335 -5.38 -6.44 -2.10
CA HIS A 335 -4.42 -6.96 -1.15
C HIS A 335 -3.52 -5.88 -0.56
N PHE A 336 -2.93 -6.13 0.61
CA PHE A 336 -1.88 -5.28 1.18
C PHE A 336 -0.53 -5.96 1.12
N GLN A 337 0.43 -5.35 0.43
CA GLN A 337 1.84 -5.74 0.48
C GLN A 337 2.65 -4.67 1.22
N VAL A 338 3.75 -5.07 1.87
CA VAL A 338 4.63 -4.11 2.57
C VAL A 338 5.83 -3.80 1.70
N GLY A 339 5.82 -2.66 1.01
CA GLY A 339 6.95 -2.18 0.24
C GLY A 339 8.15 -1.90 1.16
N ARG A 340 9.26 -2.57 0.89
CA ARG A 340 10.42 -2.58 1.80
C ARG A 340 11.75 -2.25 1.13
N GLY A 341 11.78 -2.06 -0.17
CA GLY A 341 13.04 -1.82 -0.84
C GLY A 341 12.92 -1.66 -2.34
N TYR A 342 14.03 -1.28 -2.95
CA TYR A 342 14.17 -1.26 -4.39
C TYR A 342 15.62 -1.55 -4.79
N ARG A 343 15.79 -1.94 -6.05
CA ARG A 343 17.09 -2.15 -6.69
C ARG A 343 16.96 -1.85 -8.18
N GLN A 344 17.91 -1.10 -8.71
CA GLN A 344 18.03 -0.79 -10.12
C GLN A 344 19.48 -1.00 -10.52
N ARG A 345 19.74 -2.06 -11.28
CA ARG A 345 21.06 -2.28 -11.89
C ARG A 345 21.31 -1.20 -12.96
N PRO A 346 22.56 -0.79 -13.24
CA PRO A 346 22.86 0.13 -14.34
C PRO A 346 22.21 -0.35 -15.65
N GLY A 347 21.46 0.53 -16.32
CA GLY A 347 20.70 0.20 -17.53
C GLY A 347 19.52 -0.78 -17.36
N GLY A 348 19.32 -1.35 -16.17
CA GLY A 348 18.29 -2.34 -15.89
C GLY A 348 16.96 -1.73 -15.42
N PRO A 349 15.86 -2.52 -15.49
CA PRO A 349 14.58 -2.10 -14.96
C PRO A 349 14.64 -1.96 -13.43
N LEU A 350 13.81 -1.06 -12.90
CA LEU A 350 13.62 -0.93 -11.46
C LEU A 350 12.88 -2.16 -10.92
N ALA A 351 13.47 -2.82 -9.92
CA ALA A 351 12.81 -3.83 -9.11
C ALA A 351 12.40 -3.22 -7.77
N ILE A 352 11.22 -3.62 -7.28
CA ILE A 352 10.74 -3.33 -5.93
C ILE A 352 10.80 -4.61 -5.10
N SER A 353 11.14 -4.47 -3.83
CA SER A 353 10.98 -5.52 -2.84
C SER A 353 9.81 -5.22 -1.93
N TYR A 354 8.99 -6.24 -1.68
CA TYR A 354 7.89 -6.18 -0.74
C TYR A 354 7.77 -7.48 0.03
N PHE A 355 7.14 -7.40 1.20
CA PHE A 355 6.63 -8.59 1.87
C PHE A 355 5.25 -8.95 1.35
N GLU A 356 5.08 -10.23 1.07
CA GLU A 356 3.85 -10.86 0.58
C GLU A 356 3.19 -11.63 1.74
N PRO A 357 2.08 -11.13 2.30
CA PRO A 357 1.25 -11.90 3.23
C PRO A 357 0.61 -13.15 2.62
N TRP A 358 0.27 -13.13 1.33
CA TRP A 358 -0.54 -14.15 0.68
C TRP A 358 0.22 -15.46 0.45
N ASP A 359 -0.16 -16.52 1.15
CA ASP A 359 0.41 -17.86 1.00
C ASP A 359 -0.69 -18.83 0.64
N GLN A 360 -0.93 -18.96 -0.65
CA GLN A 360 -2.04 -19.72 -1.21
C GLN A 360 -1.95 -21.22 -0.83
N GLN A 361 -0.73 -21.78 -0.83
CA GLN A 361 -0.44 -23.13 -0.34
C GLN A 361 -0.90 -23.39 1.10
N ARG A 362 -0.98 -22.33 1.93
CA ARG A 362 -1.45 -22.47 3.31
C ARG A 362 -2.95 -22.79 3.38
N PHE A 363 -3.72 -22.30 2.42
CA PHE A 363 -5.18 -22.43 2.38
C PHE A 363 -5.60 -23.58 1.47
N ASP A 364 -4.84 -23.83 0.40
CA ASP A 364 -4.93 -25.02 -0.43
C ASP A 364 -3.54 -25.63 -0.63
N PRO A 365 -3.20 -26.75 0.07
CA PRO A 365 -1.89 -27.40 -0.04
C PRO A 365 -1.51 -27.89 -1.44
N SER A 366 -2.44 -27.96 -2.40
CA SER A 366 -2.15 -28.34 -3.78
C SER A 366 -1.54 -27.20 -4.59
N GLU A 367 -1.72 -25.96 -4.14
CA GLU A 367 -1.21 -24.78 -4.80
C GLU A 367 0.28 -24.52 -4.49
N PRO A 368 1.00 -23.81 -5.38
CA PRO A 368 2.41 -23.50 -5.15
C PRO A 368 2.64 -22.57 -3.97
N TYR A 369 3.76 -22.80 -3.28
CA TYR A 369 4.26 -21.87 -2.26
C TYR A 369 4.62 -20.53 -2.89
N VAL A 370 4.17 -19.45 -2.26
CA VAL A 370 4.57 -18.10 -2.64
C VAL A 370 5.72 -17.63 -1.73
N GLU A 371 6.78 -17.07 -2.30
CA GLU A 371 7.86 -16.53 -1.47
C GLU A 371 7.38 -15.32 -0.65
N ARG A 372 7.78 -15.26 0.63
CA ARG A 372 7.35 -14.17 1.51
C ARG A 372 8.05 -12.83 1.22
N VAL A 373 9.27 -12.89 0.69
CA VAL A 373 10.08 -11.70 0.37
C VAL A 373 10.27 -11.65 -1.14
N GLN A 374 9.55 -10.75 -1.79
CA GLN A 374 9.53 -10.67 -3.25
C GLN A 374 10.55 -9.66 -3.75
N TRP A 375 11.07 -9.89 -4.96
CA TRP A 375 11.77 -8.91 -5.79
C TRP A 375 11.19 -8.95 -7.20
N ARG A 376 10.36 -7.96 -7.54
CA ARG A 376 9.60 -7.97 -8.81
C ARG A 376 9.73 -6.65 -9.55
N SER A 377 9.29 -6.65 -10.80
CA SER A 377 9.21 -5.44 -11.63
C SER A 377 8.39 -4.37 -10.93
N ALA A 378 9.01 -3.23 -10.64
CA ALA A 378 8.32 -2.09 -10.05
C ALA A 378 7.20 -1.58 -10.98
N TYR A 379 7.36 -1.71 -12.29
CA TYR A 379 6.32 -1.33 -13.25
C TYR A 379 5.09 -2.23 -13.13
N LYS A 380 5.26 -3.56 -12.97
CA LYS A 380 4.12 -4.46 -12.76
C LYS A 380 3.41 -4.16 -11.44
N SER A 381 4.14 -3.92 -10.36
CA SER A 381 3.55 -3.52 -9.07
C SER A 381 2.80 -2.19 -9.17
N TYR A 382 3.35 -1.20 -9.87
CA TYR A 382 2.65 0.05 -10.17
C TYR A 382 1.32 -0.19 -10.90
N ARG A 383 1.34 -1.00 -11.96
CA ARG A 383 0.12 -1.32 -12.72
C ARG A 383 -0.89 -2.10 -11.89
N ALA A 384 -0.45 -2.93 -10.94
CA ALA A 384 -1.34 -3.63 -10.02
C ALA A 384 -2.01 -2.68 -9.01
N ASN A 385 -1.28 -1.73 -8.43
CA ASN A 385 -1.89 -0.68 -7.59
C ASN A 385 -2.87 0.19 -8.39
N LEU A 386 -2.54 0.56 -9.63
CA LEU A 386 -3.41 1.37 -10.48
C LEU A 386 -4.67 0.61 -10.95
N ALA A 387 -4.57 -0.71 -11.11
CA ALA A 387 -5.70 -1.56 -11.44
C ALA A 387 -6.60 -1.85 -10.23
N HIS A 388 -6.11 -1.59 -9.02
CA HIS A 388 -6.92 -1.69 -7.81
C HIS A 388 -8.04 -0.64 -7.85
N PRO A 389 -9.30 -0.95 -7.51
CA PRO A 389 -10.40 0.01 -7.60
C PRO A 389 -10.22 1.28 -6.75
N HIS A 390 -9.44 1.19 -5.68
CA HIS A 390 -9.11 2.33 -4.84
C HIS A 390 -7.94 3.19 -5.35
N GLN A 391 -7.13 2.67 -6.29
CA GLN A 391 -6.02 3.38 -6.93
C GLN A 391 -5.14 4.16 -5.96
N ASN A 392 -4.76 3.58 -4.82
CA ASN A 392 -4.08 4.32 -3.76
C ASN A 392 -2.90 3.59 -3.14
N ILE A 393 -2.18 4.32 -2.29
CA ILE A 393 -0.99 3.88 -1.58
C ILE A 393 -0.91 4.58 -0.22
N GLY A 394 -0.39 3.89 0.81
CA GLY A 394 -0.18 4.46 2.14
C GLY A 394 1.30 4.80 2.36
N VAL A 395 1.59 6.08 2.60
CA VAL A 395 2.98 6.63 2.69
C VAL A 395 3.15 7.76 3.67
#